data_AF-A0A2S3U9P5-F1
#
_entry.id   AF-A0A2S3U9P5-F1
#
_cell.length_a   1.000
_cell.length_b   1.000
_cell.length_c   1.000
_cell.angle_alpha   90.00
_cell.angle_beta   90.00
_cell.angle_gamma   90.00
#
_symmetry.space_group_name_H-M   'P 1'
#
loop_
_entity.id
_entity.type
_entity.pdbx_description
1 polymer ?
#
loop_
_entity_poly.entity_id
_entity_poly.type
_entity_poly.pdbx_seq_one_letter_code
_entity_poly.pdbx_strand_id
1 'polypeptide(L)'
;MVCTEVVPDSIDIIITPTIALLVIGVFTIFLVMPIAGVISNSLVGAIQWILNVGGAVSGFVLGLFFLPMVMFGLHQILTPIHIEMINKLGMTPLLPILAMAGAGQVGAALALWIRCRNNKQLSNMIKGALPVGILGVGEPLIYGVTLPLGRPFITACIGGGIGGAVIGGLGNIGATAIGPSGVALIPLIANGHWLGYVIGLLAAYAGGFVATYFFGIPSSAKIAKDKEGHVIEA
;
A
#
# COMPACT_ATOMS: atom_id res chain seq x y z
N MET A 1 19.03 -15.20 28.82
CA MET A 1 19.02 -16.32 29.77
C MET A 1 20.34 -16.47 30.54
N VAL A 2 21.49 -16.04 29.99
CA VAL A 2 22.80 -16.07 30.69
C VAL A 2 22.98 -14.95 31.75
N CYS A 3 22.35 -13.78 31.56
CA CYS A 3 22.54 -12.64 32.49
C CYS A 3 21.87 -12.82 33.86
N THR A 4 20.74 -13.52 33.92
CA THR A 4 19.93 -13.70 35.14
C THR A 4 20.60 -14.57 36.21
N GLU A 5 21.59 -15.38 35.86
CA GLU A 5 22.32 -16.20 36.85
C GLU A 5 23.51 -15.45 37.49
N VAL A 6 23.90 -14.30 36.93
CA VAL A 6 25.11 -13.55 37.35
C VAL A 6 24.74 -12.24 38.04
N VAL A 7 23.56 -11.68 37.76
CA VAL A 7 23.12 -10.38 38.26
C VAL A 7 22.25 -10.52 39.51
N PRO A 8 22.53 -9.79 40.62
CA PRO A 8 21.68 -9.79 41.81
C PRO A 8 20.24 -9.31 41.53
N ASP A 9 19.25 -9.97 42.14
CA ASP A 9 17.82 -9.71 41.94
C ASP A 9 17.40 -8.23 42.10
N SER A 10 18.06 -7.49 42.99
CA SER A 10 17.75 -6.08 43.27
C SER A 10 18.03 -5.13 42.10
N ILE A 11 18.92 -5.51 41.17
CA ILE A 11 19.31 -4.68 40.01
C ILE A 11 19.04 -5.37 38.68
N ASP A 12 18.62 -6.64 38.68
CA ASP A 12 18.35 -7.44 37.48
C ASP A 12 17.33 -6.77 36.54
N ILE A 13 16.29 -6.16 37.12
CA ILE A 13 15.24 -5.43 36.37
C ILE A 13 15.76 -4.27 35.51
N ILE A 14 16.96 -3.76 35.81
CA ILE A 14 17.62 -2.68 35.04
C ILE A 14 18.75 -3.26 34.18
N ILE A 15 19.61 -4.07 34.78
CA ILE A 15 20.87 -4.49 34.16
C ILE A 15 20.64 -5.50 33.04
N THR A 16 19.81 -6.52 33.26
CA THR A 16 19.55 -7.56 32.25
C THR A 16 18.94 -7.01 30.95
N PRO A 17 17.86 -6.20 30.97
CA PRO A 17 17.34 -5.62 29.74
C PRO A 17 18.32 -4.64 29.09
N THR A 18 19.12 -3.90 29.87
CA THR A 18 20.14 -2.97 29.34
C THR A 18 21.23 -3.72 28.59
N ILE A 19 21.81 -4.77 29.18
CA ILE A 19 22.85 -5.58 28.54
C ILE A 19 22.27 -6.30 27.31
N ALA A 20 21.05 -6.83 27.41
CA ALA A 20 20.39 -7.47 26.28
C ALA A 20 20.22 -6.50 25.10
N LEU A 21 19.72 -5.29 25.34
CA LEU A 21 19.59 -4.26 24.31
C LEU A 21 20.94 -3.81 23.76
N LEU A 22 21.96 -3.69 24.60
CA LEU A 22 23.30 -3.28 24.17
C LEU A 22 23.93 -4.34 23.26
N VAL A 23 23.90 -5.61 23.66
CA VAL A 23 24.45 -6.72 22.88
C VAL A 23 23.71 -6.86 21.55
N ILE A 24 22.37 -6.87 21.57
CA ILE A 24 21.56 -6.94 20.35
C ILE A 24 21.82 -5.70 19.49
N GLY A 25 21.86 -4.50 20.07
CA GLY A 25 22.08 -3.24 19.35
C GLY A 25 23.44 -3.19 18.66
N VAL A 26 24.52 -3.58 19.34
CA VAL A 26 25.87 -3.67 18.75
C VAL A 26 25.88 -4.71 17.62
N PHE A 27 25.31 -5.90 17.86
CA PHE A 27 25.19 -6.93 16.82
C PHE A 27 24.41 -6.43 15.61
N THR A 28 23.30 -5.72 15.82
CA THR A 28 22.49 -5.15 14.74
C THR A 28 23.28 -4.10 13.95
N ILE A 29 23.97 -3.17 14.61
CA ILE A 29 24.71 -2.10 13.92
C ILE A 29 25.90 -2.64 13.14
N PHE A 30 26.68 -3.56 13.72
CA PHE A 30 27.94 -4.00 13.11
C PHE A 30 27.81 -5.23 12.21
N LEU A 31 26.78 -6.05 12.36
CA LEU A 31 26.57 -7.23 11.53
C LEU A 31 25.32 -7.12 10.66
N VAL A 32 24.16 -6.86 11.25
CA VAL A 32 22.88 -6.89 10.52
C VAL A 32 22.77 -5.73 9.53
N MET A 33 23.09 -4.50 9.94
CA MET A 33 22.98 -3.32 9.08
C MET A 33 23.90 -3.38 7.84
N PRO A 34 25.18 -3.76 7.93
CA PRO A 34 26.03 -3.90 6.73
C PRO A 34 25.51 -4.95 5.75
N ILE A 35 25.08 -6.11 6.25
CA ILE A 35 24.49 -7.17 5.41
C ILE A 35 23.21 -6.66 4.76
N ALA A 36 22.32 -6.02 5.53
CA ALA A 36 21.09 -5.43 5.03
C ALA A 36 21.37 -4.34 3.98
N GLY A 37 22.42 -3.54 4.15
CA GLY A 37 22.86 -2.54 3.19
C GLY A 37 23.27 -3.16 1.85
N VAL A 38 24.07 -4.23 1.85
CA VAL A 38 24.46 -4.96 0.63
C VAL A 38 23.24 -5.56 -0.09
N ILE A 39 22.33 -6.17 0.67
CA ILE A 39 21.08 -6.72 0.12
C ILE A 39 20.21 -5.61 -0.47
N SER A 40 20.00 -4.51 0.27
CA SER A 40 19.21 -3.35 -0.17
C SER A 40 19.79 -2.73 -1.44
N ASN A 41 21.11 -2.57 -1.51
CA ASN A 41 21.81 -2.06 -2.68
C ASN A 41 21.56 -2.89 -3.93
N SER A 42 21.60 -4.21 -3.78
CA SER A 42 21.36 -5.16 -4.87
C SER A 42 19.90 -5.12 -5.32
N LEU A 43 18.98 -5.00 -4.36
CA LEU A 43 17.54 -4.91 -4.61
C LEU A 43 17.14 -3.60 -5.31
N VAL A 44 17.74 -2.47 -4.93
CA VAL A 44 17.55 -1.19 -5.63
C VAL A 44 17.94 -1.33 -7.10
N GLY A 45 19.10 -1.92 -7.39
CA GLY A 45 19.55 -2.18 -8.77
C GLY A 45 18.57 -3.07 -9.54
N ALA A 46 18.08 -4.15 -8.91
CA ALA A 46 17.09 -5.03 -9.52
C ALA A 46 15.76 -4.32 -9.82
N ILE A 47 15.25 -3.52 -8.88
CA ILE A 47 14.03 -2.74 -9.07
C ILE A 47 14.20 -1.75 -10.22
N GLN A 48 15.32 -1.02 -10.27
CA GLN A 48 15.60 -0.10 -11.38
C GLN A 48 15.65 -0.82 -12.72
N TRP A 49 16.30 -1.98 -12.80
CA TRP A 49 16.36 -2.76 -14.02
C TRP A 49 14.96 -3.20 -14.48
N ILE A 50 14.13 -3.72 -13.57
CA ILE A 50 12.74 -4.11 -13.87
C ILE A 50 11.93 -2.92 -14.36
N LEU A 51 12.05 -1.76 -13.73
CA LEU A 51 11.31 -0.55 -14.12
C LEU A 51 11.79 0.00 -15.46
N ASN A 52 13.10 0.02 -15.71
CA ASN A 52 13.66 0.55 -16.95
C ASN A 52 13.37 -0.35 -18.16
N VAL A 53 13.42 -1.67 -17.99
CA VAL A 53 13.18 -2.63 -19.08
C VAL A 53 11.69 -2.86 -19.32
N GLY A 54 10.92 -3.05 -18.24
CA GLY A 54 9.51 -3.43 -18.37
C GLY A 54 8.52 -2.26 -18.37
N GLY A 55 8.94 -1.04 -18.00
CA GLY A 55 8.13 0.18 -18.09
C GLY A 55 6.69 0.01 -17.60
N ALA A 56 5.73 0.19 -18.50
CA ALA A 56 4.30 0.03 -18.22
C ALA A 56 3.91 -1.38 -17.74
N VAL A 57 4.54 -2.44 -18.25
CA VAL A 57 4.22 -3.83 -17.84
C VAL A 57 4.67 -4.07 -16.40
N SER A 58 5.90 -3.64 -16.06
CA SER A 58 6.40 -3.70 -14.69
C SER A 58 5.52 -2.89 -13.75
N GLY A 59 5.14 -1.68 -14.16
CA GLY A 59 4.21 -0.83 -13.43
C GLY A 59 2.86 -1.51 -13.17
N PHE A 60 2.31 -2.20 -14.18
CA PHE A 60 1.07 -2.96 -14.06
C PHE A 60 1.17 -4.05 -13.00
N VAL A 61 2.19 -4.90 -13.10
CA VAL A 61 2.37 -6.04 -12.19
C VAL A 61 2.59 -5.55 -10.76
N LEU A 62 3.43 -4.54 -10.57
CA LEU A 62 3.71 -3.97 -9.25
C LEU A 62 2.45 -3.35 -8.63
N GLY A 63 1.69 -2.55 -9.39
CA GLY A 63 0.43 -1.97 -8.92
C GLY A 63 -0.66 -3.02 -8.64
N LEU A 64 -0.72 -4.08 -9.44
CA LEU A 64 -1.67 -5.19 -9.30
C LEU A 64 -1.44 -5.97 -7.99
N PHE A 65 -0.19 -6.30 -7.66
CA PHE A 65 0.14 -7.15 -6.52
C PHE A 65 0.43 -6.39 -5.23
N PHE A 66 0.53 -5.06 -5.26
CA PHE A 66 0.76 -4.28 -4.04
C PHE A 66 -0.39 -4.42 -3.04
N LEU A 67 -1.65 -4.44 -3.50
CA LEU A 67 -2.79 -4.54 -2.59
C LEU A 67 -2.86 -5.87 -1.80
N PRO A 68 -2.66 -7.06 -2.43
CA PRO A 68 -2.43 -8.30 -1.70
C PRO A 68 -1.27 -8.21 -0.70
N MET A 69 -0.18 -7.54 -1.05
CA MET A 69 0.95 -7.35 -0.12
C MET A 69 0.59 -6.45 1.07
N VAL A 70 -0.26 -5.43 0.86
CA VAL A 70 -0.79 -4.57 1.93
C VAL A 70 -1.65 -5.38 2.90
N MET A 71 -2.50 -6.28 2.37
CA MET A 71 -3.34 -7.17 3.18
C MET A 71 -2.53 -8.05 4.15
N PHE A 72 -1.31 -8.47 3.77
CA PHE A 72 -0.41 -9.23 4.65
C PHE A 72 0.53 -8.36 5.49
N GLY A 73 0.44 -7.03 5.40
CA GLY A 73 1.36 -6.11 6.10
C GLY A 73 2.79 -6.08 5.54
N LEU A 74 3.10 -6.89 4.53
CA LEU A 74 4.44 -7.04 3.96
C LEU A 74 4.96 -5.78 3.28
N HIS A 75 4.08 -4.85 2.91
CA HIS A 75 4.45 -3.55 2.33
C HIS A 75 5.37 -2.71 3.24
N GLN A 76 5.33 -2.91 4.56
CA GLN A 76 6.21 -2.21 5.50
C GLN A 76 7.68 -2.57 5.33
N ILE A 77 7.98 -3.74 4.74
CA ILE A 77 9.35 -4.17 4.41
C ILE A 77 9.95 -3.26 3.32
N LEU A 78 9.13 -2.54 2.54
CA LEU A 78 9.62 -1.65 1.50
C LEU A 78 10.13 -0.30 2.02
N THR A 79 9.82 0.08 3.25
CA THR A 79 10.29 1.34 3.86
C THR A 79 11.81 1.53 3.74
N PRO A 80 12.67 0.59 4.21
CA PRO A 80 14.12 0.72 4.06
C PRO A 80 14.58 0.76 2.59
N ILE A 81 13.87 0.08 1.68
CA ILE A 81 14.18 0.09 0.24
C ILE A 81 13.90 1.48 -0.35
N HIS A 82 12.77 2.10 0.01
CA HIS A 82 12.45 3.46 -0.41
C HIS A 82 13.47 4.47 0.10
N ILE A 83 13.91 4.35 1.38
CA ILE A 83 14.98 5.19 1.94
C ILE A 83 16.27 5.03 1.13
N GLU A 84 16.67 3.79 0.84
CA GLU A 84 17.88 3.52 0.07
C GLU A 84 17.80 4.08 -1.36
N MET A 85 16.64 3.95 -2.02
CA MET A 85 16.41 4.57 -3.32
C MET A 85 16.51 6.10 -3.26
N ILE A 86 15.92 6.73 -2.25
CA ILE A 86 16.01 8.19 -2.08
C ILE A 86 17.46 8.62 -1.85
N ASN A 87 18.21 7.92 -0.99
CA ASN A 87 19.62 8.23 -0.72
C ASN A 87 20.50 8.13 -1.98
N LYS A 88 20.22 7.15 -2.84
CA LYS A 88 21.03 6.90 -4.05
C LYS A 88 20.62 7.70 -5.26
N LEU A 89 19.32 7.95 -5.41
CA LEU A 89 18.73 8.47 -6.65
C LEU A 89 18.10 9.85 -6.46
N GLY A 90 18.03 10.35 -5.22
CA GLY A 90 17.27 11.55 -4.84
C GLY A 90 15.75 11.35 -4.78
N MET A 91 15.25 10.18 -5.22
CA MET A 91 13.83 9.85 -5.22
C MET A 91 13.58 8.34 -5.29
N THR A 92 12.38 7.90 -4.91
CA THR A 92 11.93 6.52 -5.11
C THR A 92 10.85 6.45 -6.22
N PRO A 93 11.18 5.94 -7.43
CA PRO A 93 10.19 5.71 -8.50
C PRO A 93 9.24 4.54 -8.19
N LEU A 94 9.59 3.69 -7.23
CA LEU A 94 8.76 2.56 -6.83
C LEU A 94 7.50 3.01 -6.09
N LEU A 95 7.61 3.98 -5.16
CA LEU A 95 6.49 4.39 -4.30
C LEU A 95 5.29 4.91 -5.11
N PRO A 96 5.44 5.81 -6.11
CA PRO A 96 4.30 6.26 -6.92
C PRO A 96 3.59 5.15 -7.70
N ILE A 97 4.32 4.12 -8.16
CA ILE A 97 3.72 2.96 -8.84
C ILE A 97 2.86 2.15 -7.87
N LEU A 98 3.41 1.85 -6.69
CA LEU A 98 2.72 1.04 -5.67
C LEU A 98 1.52 1.78 -5.08
N ALA A 99 1.60 3.10 -4.93
CA ALA A 99 0.52 3.96 -4.46
C ALA A 99 -0.75 3.84 -5.32
N MET A 100 -0.63 3.40 -6.59
CA MET A 100 -1.77 3.21 -7.48
C MET A 100 -2.74 2.13 -6.99
N ALA A 101 -2.28 1.15 -6.20
CA ALA A 101 -3.17 0.13 -5.65
C ALA A 101 -4.22 0.71 -4.69
N GLY A 102 -3.82 1.65 -3.83
CA GLY A 102 -4.75 2.42 -2.99
C GLY A 102 -5.70 3.25 -3.83
N ALA A 103 -5.24 3.74 -4.99
CA ALA A 103 -6.11 4.46 -5.91
C ALA A 103 -7.13 3.54 -6.61
N GLY A 104 -6.74 2.34 -7.01
CA GLY A 104 -7.67 1.32 -7.49
C GLY A 104 -8.78 0.99 -6.48
N GLN A 105 -8.46 0.98 -5.18
CA GLN A 105 -9.43 0.82 -4.09
C GLN A 105 -10.45 1.97 -4.04
N VAL A 106 -10.01 3.22 -4.19
CA VAL A 106 -10.91 4.38 -4.26
C VAL A 106 -11.88 4.24 -5.44
N GLY A 107 -11.36 3.87 -6.62
CA GLY A 107 -12.19 3.60 -7.80
C GLY A 107 -13.25 2.52 -7.55
N ALA A 108 -12.83 1.38 -7.01
CA ALA A 108 -13.73 0.26 -6.68
C ALA A 108 -14.79 0.65 -5.64
N ALA A 109 -14.42 1.41 -4.63
CA ALA A 109 -15.33 1.91 -3.60
C ALA A 109 -16.37 2.87 -4.18
N LEU A 110 -15.98 3.77 -5.10
CA LEU A 110 -16.91 4.64 -5.81
C LEU A 110 -17.92 3.84 -6.65
N ALA A 111 -17.47 2.79 -7.35
CA ALA A 111 -18.37 1.92 -8.12
C ALA A 111 -19.38 1.20 -7.22
N LEU A 112 -18.92 0.65 -6.09
CA LEU A 112 -19.79 0.03 -5.09
C LEU A 112 -20.78 1.03 -4.49
N TRP A 113 -20.33 2.25 -4.21
CA TRP A 113 -21.19 3.28 -3.62
C TRP A 113 -22.38 3.63 -4.52
N ILE A 114 -22.14 3.75 -5.82
CA ILE A 114 -23.18 4.05 -6.82
C ILE A 114 -24.12 2.84 -6.99
N ARG A 115 -23.57 1.64 -7.16
CA ARG A 115 -24.36 0.44 -7.51
C ARG A 115 -25.07 -0.21 -6.33
N CYS A 116 -24.55 -0.04 -5.12
CA CYS A 116 -25.10 -0.64 -3.90
C CYS A 116 -25.74 0.42 -2.98
N ARG A 117 -26.20 1.54 -3.52
CA ARG A 117 -26.81 2.66 -2.75
C ARG A 117 -28.01 2.27 -1.86
N ASN A 118 -28.68 1.17 -2.20
CA ASN A 118 -29.82 0.64 -1.44
C ASN A 118 -29.35 -0.12 -0.18
N ASN A 119 -28.15 -0.70 -0.21
CA ASN A 119 -27.52 -1.27 0.98
C ASN A 119 -26.93 -0.12 1.83
N LYS A 120 -27.76 0.41 2.75
CA LYS A 120 -27.39 1.57 3.58
C LYS A 120 -26.17 1.30 4.46
N GLN A 121 -26.02 0.08 4.97
CA GLN A 121 -24.85 -0.32 5.76
C GLN A 121 -23.57 -0.19 4.94
N LEU A 122 -23.50 -0.83 3.77
CA LEU A 122 -22.35 -0.77 2.88
C LEU A 122 -22.10 0.68 2.40
N SER A 123 -23.16 1.40 2.04
CA SER A 123 -23.05 2.80 1.60
C SER A 123 -22.46 3.71 2.68
N ASN A 124 -22.88 3.57 3.94
CA ASN A 124 -22.35 4.36 5.05
C ASN A 124 -20.89 4.00 5.36
N MET A 125 -20.54 2.71 5.28
CA MET A 125 -19.17 2.25 5.46
C MET A 125 -18.22 2.83 4.41
N ILE A 126 -18.65 2.84 3.14
CA ILE A 126 -17.88 3.46 2.06
C ILE A 126 -17.73 4.96 2.30
N LYS A 127 -18.80 5.68 2.65
CA LYS A 127 -18.73 7.12 2.94
C LYS A 127 -17.74 7.46 4.06
N GLY A 128 -17.66 6.64 5.10
CA GLY A 128 -16.71 6.84 6.20
C GLY A 128 -15.25 6.55 5.82
N ALA A 129 -15.02 5.53 4.98
CA ALA A 129 -13.68 5.08 4.61
C ALA A 129 -13.09 5.86 3.41
N LEU A 130 -13.92 6.35 2.49
CA LEU A 130 -13.48 6.94 1.22
C LEU A 130 -12.59 8.19 1.37
N PRO A 131 -12.89 9.17 2.26
CA PRO A 131 -12.03 10.37 2.40
C PRO A 131 -10.60 10.01 2.83
N VAL A 132 -10.47 9.10 3.78
CA VAL A 132 -9.19 8.62 4.30
C VAL A 132 -8.45 7.78 3.25
N GLY A 133 -9.18 7.00 2.45
CA GLY A 133 -8.66 6.29 1.28
C GLY A 133 -8.10 7.21 0.19
N ILE A 134 -8.77 8.33 -0.10
CA ILE A 134 -8.29 9.34 -1.06
C ILE A 134 -6.98 9.97 -0.58
N LEU A 135 -6.86 10.19 0.74
CA LEU A 135 -5.65 10.69 1.39
C LEU A 135 -4.53 9.63 1.54
N GLY A 136 -4.73 8.42 1.01
CA GLY A 136 -3.68 7.42 0.92
C GLY A 136 -3.67 6.35 2.00
N VAL A 137 -4.66 6.35 2.90
CA VAL A 137 -4.80 5.34 3.96
C VAL A 137 -5.90 4.36 3.52
N GLY A 138 -5.46 3.24 2.95
CA GLY A 138 -6.33 2.30 2.23
C GLY A 138 -6.98 1.23 3.11
N GLU A 139 -6.48 1.01 4.33
CA GLU A 139 -6.90 -0.06 5.24
C GLU A 139 -8.41 -0.05 5.52
N PRO A 140 -9.06 1.11 5.79
CA PRO A 140 -10.51 1.15 5.97
C PRO A 140 -11.29 0.66 4.75
N LEU A 141 -10.80 0.93 3.52
CA LEU A 141 -11.42 0.46 2.28
C LEU A 141 -11.15 -1.03 2.02
N ILE A 142 -9.93 -1.50 2.27
CA ILE A 142 -9.57 -2.91 2.08
C ILE A 142 -10.41 -3.77 3.03
N TYR A 143 -10.28 -3.55 4.34
CA TYR A 143 -10.85 -4.45 5.34
C TYR A 143 -12.33 -4.19 5.57
N GLY A 144 -12.79 -2.94 5.41
CA GLY A 144 -14.20 -2.60 5.59
C GLY A 144 -15.05 -2.89 4.37
N VAL A 145 -14.53 -2.71 3.15
CA VAL A 145 -15.37 -2.65 1.94
C VAL A 145 -15.03 -3.77 0.95
N THR A 146 -13.80 -3.80 0.44
CA THR A 146 -13.53 -4.58 -0.77
C THR A 146 -13.17 -6.04 -0.49
N LEU A 147 -12.37 -6.30 0.55
CA LEU A 147 -11.93 -7.65 0.92
C LEU A 147 -13.09 -8.56 1.38
N PRO A 148 -14.02 -8.11 2.24
CA PRO A 148 -15.17 -8.95 2.63
C PRO A 148 -16.08 -9.33 1.46
N LEU A 149 -16.09 -8.51 0.40
CA LEU A 149 -16.87 -8.76 -0.81
C LEU A 149 -16.11 -9.61 -1.85
N GLY A 150 -14.80 -9.82 -1.67
CA GLY A 150 -13.93 -10.65 -2.50
C GLY A 150 -13.68 -10.08 -3.91
N ARG A 151 -14.71 -10.05 -4.77
CA ARG A 151 -14.60 -9.59 -6.17
C ARG A 151 -14.19 -8.11 -6.31
N PRO A 152 -14.69 -7.17 -5.48
CA PRO A 152 -14.24 -5.78 -5.53
C PRO A 152 -12.75 -5.63 -5.20
N PHE A 153 -12.20 -6.48 -4.32
CA PHE A 153 -10.78 -6.45 -4.00
C PHE A 153 -9.92 -6.78 -5.23
N ILE A 154 -10.26 -7.85 -5.96
CA ILE A 154 -9.54 -8.25 -7.18
C ILE A 154 -9.64 -7.16 -8.26
N THR A 155 -10.83 -6.60 -8.47
CA THR A 155 -11.02 -5.54 -9.47
C THR A 155 -10.35 -4.22 -9.09
N ALA A 156 -10.22 -3.92 -7.80
CA ALA A 156 -9.40 -2.82 -7.31
C ALA A 156 -7.91 -3.05 -7.58
N CYS A 157 -7.40 -4.28 -7.42
CA CYS A 157 -6.03 -4.62 -7.82
C CYS A 157 -5.80 -4.31 -9.31
N ILE A 158 -6.75 -4.66 -10.17
CA ILE A 158 -6.67 -4.35 -11.61
C ILE A 158 -6.59 -2.84 -11.84
N GLY A 159 -7.41 -2.05 -11.14
CA GLY A 159 -7.29 -0.59 -11.13
C GLY A 159 -5.90 -0.10 -10.71
N GLY A 160 -5.35 -0.70 -9.66
CA GLY A 160 -3.98 -0.45 -9.21
C GLY A 160 -2.94 -0.75 -10.28
N GLY A 161 -3.09 -1.87 -10.98
CA GLY A 161 -2.25 -2.21 -12.12
C GLY A 161 -2.37 -1.19 -13.26
N ILE A 162 -3.58 -0.76 -13.61
CA ILE A 162 -3.77 0.25 -14.68
C ILE A 162 -3.05 1.56 -14.33
N GLY A 163 -3.23 2.09 -13.13
CA GLY A 163 -2.49 3.28 -12.71
C GLY A 163 -0.98 3.05 -12.65
N GLY A 164 -0.55 1.89 -12.13
CA GLY A 164 0.84 1.51 -12.06
C GLY A 164 1.49 1.46 -13.45
N ALA A 165 0.77 0.96 -14.45
CA ALA A 165 1.19 0.94 -15.84
C ALA A 165 1.36 2.34 -16.43
N VAL A 166 0.46 3.27 -16.09
CA VAL A 166 0.60 4.67 -16.50
C VAL A 166 1.87 5.28 -15.90
N ILE A 167 2.08 5.12 -14.59
CA ILE A 167 3.28 5.67 -13.93
C ILE A 167 4.56 5.03 -14.49
N GLY A 168 4.59 3.70 -14.63
CA GLY A 168 5.74 2.97 -15.17
C GLY A 168 5.99 3.27 -16.66
N GLY A 169 4.94 3.56 -17.43
CA GLY A 169 5.02 3.89 -18.86
C GLY A 169 5.47 5.32 -19.12
N LEU A 170 5.01 6.28 -18.30
CA LEU A 170 5.53 7.65 -18.34
C LEU A 170 7.00 7.70 -17.90
N GLY A 171 7.37 6.84 -16.94
CA GLY A 171 8.71 6.76 -16.41
C GLY A 171 9.11 7.99 -15.60
N ASN A 172 10.19 7.87 -14.82
CA ASN A 172 10.80 8.97 -14.09
C ASN A 172 9.87 9.77 -13.14
N ILE A 173 8.76 9.16 -12.69
CA ILE A 173 7.89 9.71 -11.65
C ILE A 173 8.31 9.07 -10.33
N GLY A 174 8.97 9.84 -9.46
CA GLY A 174 9.44 9.37 -8.16
C GLY A 174 9.03 10.32 -7.02
N ALA A 175 9.03 9.79 -5.79
CA ALA A 175 8.78 10.58 -4.59
C ALA A 175 10.10 10.90 -3.86
N THR A 176 10.25 12.11 -3.34
CA THR A 176 11.45 12.56 -2.60
C THR A 176 11.46 12.13 -1.14
N ALA A 177 10.31 11.72 -0.61
CA ALA A 177 10.15 11.22 0.75
C ALA A 177 9.11 10.09 0.79
N ILE A 178 9.14 9.33 1.88
CA ILE A 178 8.11 8.33 2.18
C ILE A 178 6.95 9.07 2.86
N GLY A 179 5.75 8.88 2.35
CA GLY A 179 4.54 9.49 2.91
C GLY A 179 3.30 8.64 2.63
N PRO A 180 2.13 9.08 3.10
CA PRO A 180 0.87 8.47 2.73
C PRO A 180 0.70 8.45 1.21
N SER A 181 0.06 7.40 0.70
CA SER A 181 -0.22 7.27 -0.73
C SER A 181 -1.31 8.26 -1.19
N GLY A 182 -1.94 8.01 -2.35
CA GLY A 182 -3.08 8.81 -2.80
C GLY A 182 -2.75 10.27 -3.04
N VAL A 183 -3.72 11.16 -2.83
CA VAL A 183 -3.56 12.61 -3.08
C VAL A 183 -2.48 13.23 -2.19
N ALA A 184 -2.25 12.67 -1.01
CA ALA A 184 -1.24 13.16 -0.07
C ALA A 184 0.20 12.99 -0.57
N LEU A 185 0.45 12.11 -1.56
CA LEU A 185 1.77 11.92 -2.17
C LEU A 185 2.13 13.01 -3.18
N ILE A 186 1.15 13.76 -3.72
CA ILE A 186 1.36 14.78 -4.77
C ILE A 186 2.48 15.78 -4.44
N PRO A 187 2.53 16.39 -3.23
CA PRO A 187 3.57 17.36 -2.91
C PRO A 187 4.98 16.77 -2.81
N LEU A 188 5.09 15.45 -2.68
CA LEU A 188 6.36 14.73 -2.56
C LEU A 188 6.90 14.27 -3.92
N ILE A 189 6.16 14.48 -5.01
CA ILE A 189 6.62 14.07 -6.35
C ILE A 189 7.77 14.95 -6.81
N ALA A 190 8.88 14.31 -7.15
CA ALA A 190 10.12 14.95 -7.55
C ALA A 190 9.99 15.71 -8.89
N ASN A 191 10.88 16.69 -9.09
CA ASN A 191 11.13 17.34 -10.37
C ASN A 191 9.91 17.98 -11.06
N GLY A 192 8.85 18.30 -10.30
CA GLY A 192 7.63 18.88 -10.86
C GLY A 192 6.78 17.88 -11.66
N HIS A 193 7.06 16.58 -11.62
CA HIS A 193 6.32 15.54 -12.35
C HIS A 193 4.96 15.16 -11.71
N TRP A 194 4.45 15.99 -10.80
CA TRP A 194 3.21 15.74 -10.05
C TRP A 194 2.00 15.54 -10.98
N LEU A 195 1.98 16.18 -12.15
CA LEU A 195 0.89 16.02 -13.12
C LEU A 195 0.86 14.61 -13.71
N GLY A 196 2.03 14.01 -13.97
CA GLY A 196 2.14 12.61 -14.38
C GLY A 196 1.62 11.65 -13.30
N TYR A 197 1.92 11.95 -12.03
CA TYR A 197 1.35 11.21 -10.90
C TYR A 197 -0.18 11.30 -10.84
N VAL A 198 -0.74 12.50 -11.01
CA VAL A 198 -2.20 12.71 -11.04
C VAL A 198 -2.85 11.94 -12.18
N ILE A 199 -2.24 11.88 -13.37
CA ILE A 199 -2.76 11.08 -14.49
C ILE A 199 -2.82 9.59 -14.11
N GLY A 200 -1.76 9.06 -13.48
CA GLY A 200 -1.78 7.68 -12.98
C GLY A 200 -2.85 7.45 -11.92
N LEU A 201 -3.01 8.39 -10.98
CA LEU A 201 -4.04 8.34 -9.94
C LEU A 201 -5.45 8.28 -10.53
N LEU A 202 -5.75 9.15 -11.50
CA LEU A 202 -7.03 9.18 -12.20
C LEU A 202 -7.25 7.90 -13.04
N ALA A 203 -6.20 7.39 -13.69
CA ALA A 203 -6.27 6.12 -14.41
C ALA A 203 -6.56 4.94 -13.48
N ALA A 204 -5.97 4.92 -12.28
CA ALA A 204 -6.27 3.90 -11.27
C ALA A 204 -7.71 4.02 -10.75
N TYR A 205 -8.18 5.23 -10.47
CA TYR A 205 -9.56 5.49 -10.06
C TYR A 205 -10.54 5.01 -11.14
N ALA A 206 -10.32 5.40 -12.39
CA ALA A 206 -11.15 5.00 -13.52
C ALA A 206 -11.09 3.48 -13.76
N GLY A 207 -9.89 2.88 -13.74
CA GLY A 207 -9.68 1.45 -13.92
C GLY A 207 -10.36 0.62 -12.84
N GLY A 208 -10.17 0.98 -11.57
CA GLY A 208 -10.83 0.34 -10.44
C GLY A 208 -12.35 0.51 -10.50
N PHE A 209 -12.83 1.71 -10.83
CA PHE A 209 -14.25 1.98 -11.01
C PHE A 209 -14.87 1.11 -12.09
N VAL A 210 -14.32 1.13 -13.31
CA VAL A 210 -14.86 0.39 -14.45
C VAL A 210 -14.80 -1.12 -14.19
N ALA A 211 -13.66 -1.64 -13.73
CA ALA A 211 -13.51 -3.07 -13.44
C ALA A 211 -14.51 -3.53 -12.38
N THR A 212 -14.67 -2.77 -11.29
CA THR A 212 -15.62 -3.12 -10.23
C THR A 212 -17.06 -2.97 -10.70
N TYR A 213 -17.40 -1.90 -11.43
CA TYR A 213 -18.75 -1.61 -11.88
C TYR A 213 -19.34 -2.70 -12.78
N PHE A 214 -18.52 -3.28 -13.67
CA PHE A 214 -18.96 -4.31 -14.61
C PHE A 214 -18.73 -5.74 -14.09
N PHE A 215 -17.64 -6.00 -13.36
CA PHE A 215 -17.24 -7.37 -13.03
C PHE A 215 -17.08 -7.63 -11.51
N GLY A 216 -16.95 -6.57 -10.71
CA GLY A 216 -16.57 -6.69 -9.30
C GLY A 216 -17.74 -6.78 -8.31
N ILE A 217 -18.97 -6.45 -8.68
CA ILE A 217 -20.09 -6.38 -7.72
C ILE A 217 -20.72 -7.76 -7.50
N PRO A 218 -20.58 -8.38 -6.31
CA PRO A 218 -21.29 -9.62 -6.01
C PRO A 218 -22.78 -9.35 -5.73
N SER A 219 -23.65 -10.33 -5.99
CA SER A 219 -25.09 -10.22 -5.73
C SER A 219 -25.40 -9.90 -4.27
N SER A 220 -24.60 -10.44 -3.34
CA SER A 220 -24.69 -10.18 -1.90
C SER A 220 -24.51 -8.71 -1.52
N ALA A 221 -23.75 -7.92 -2.29
CA ALA A 221 -23.52 -6.51 -2.00
C ALA A 221 -24.76 -5.64 -2.28
N LYS A 222 -25.66 -6.09 -3.15
CA LYS A 222 -26.87 -5.33 -3.56
C LYS A 222 -28.02 -5.46 -2.56
N ILE A 223 -28.00 -6.51 -1.73
CA ILE A 223 -29.06 -6.81 -0.78
C ILE A 223 -28.75 -6.08 0.53
N ALA A 224 -29.72 -5.31 1.03
CA ALA A 224 -29.60 -4.70 2.35
C ALA A 224 -29.82 -5.79 3.41
N LYS A 225 -28.99 -5.79 4.45
CA LYS A 225 -29.18 -6.65 5.63
C LYS A 225 -29.34 -5.79 6.88
N ASP A 226 -30.17 -6.23 7.81
CA ASP A 226 -30.27 -5.60 9.14
C ASP A 226 -29.02 -5.92 9.98
N LYS A 227 -28.97 -5.41 11.22
CA LYS A 227 -27.83 -5.65 12.12
C LYS A 227 -27.68 -7.11 12.56
N GLU A 228 -28.74 -7.91 12.43
CA GLU A 228 -28.79 -9.33 12.76
C GLU A 228 -28.51 -10.23 11.54
N GLY A 229 -28.38 -9.65 10.34
CA GLY A 229 -28.05 -10.34 9.10
C GLY A 229 -29.25 -10.79 8.27
N HIS A 230 -30.49 -10.45 8.67
CA HIS A 230 -31.68 -10.73 7.87
C HIS A 230 -31.74 -9.81 6.65
N VAL A 231 -32.23 -10.35 5.53
CA VAL A 231 -32.48 -9.56 4.33
C VAL A 231 -33.59 -8.57 4.62
N ILE A 232 -33.31 -7.28 4.45
CA ILE A 232 -34.35 -6.26 4.47
C ILE A 232 -34.95 -6.27 3.06
N GLU A 233 -36.11 -6.91 2.88
CA GLU A 233 -36.90 -6.71 1.68
C GLU A 233 -37.35 -5.23 1.63
N ALA A 234 -37.20 -4.61 0.47
CA ALA A 234 -37.56 -3.22 0.24
C ALA A 234 -39.09 -3.07 0.07
#